data_AF-A0A6J8EPB9-F1
#
_entry.id   AF-A0A6J8EPB9-F1
#
_cell.length_a   1.000
_cell.length_b   1.000
_cell.length_c   1.000
_cell.angle_alpha   90.00
_cell.angle_beta   90.00
_cell.angle_gamma   90.00
#
_symmetry.space_group_name_H-M   'P 1'
#
loop_
_entity.id
_entity.type
_entity.pdbx_description
1 polymer ?
#
loop_
_entity_poly.entity_id
_entity_poly.type
_entity_poly.pdbx_seq_one_letter_code
_entity_poly.pdbx_strand_id
1 'polypeptide(L)'
;MRLFSNLKDLIKQDLIAMKNSSNIKFCAITLCALLNNKFKEEMLNEVFESDIERQAFENICLEFTLGPNKDTVKGKIREQLDNLEDMYVTKTENYYHFIHDKVYNIVVLVCGLTFLHSFIKFLRRSFIAERFCFQSNMTDNQKLIIIINEEITEKNISTD
;
A
#
# COMPACT_ATOMS: atom_id res chain seq x y z
N MET A 1 -4.08 -27.85 2.22
CA MET A 1 -3.05 -27.04 1.54
C MET A 1 -2.64 -25.90 2.49
N ARG A 2 -1.50 -26.00 3.20
CA ARG A 2 -1.09 -25.10 4.31
C ARG A 2 0.07 -24.13 3.98
N LEU A 3 0.51 -24.08 2.72
CA LEU A 3 1.64 -23.23 2.30
C LEU A 3 1.28 -21.73 2.30
N PHE A 4 0.03 -21.38 1.98
CA PHE A 4 -0.39 -19.99 1.81
C PHE A 4 -0.86 -19.29 3.10
N SER A 5 -1.27 -20.03 4.13
CA SER A 5 -1.61 -19.43 5.44
C SER A 5 -0.38 -18.82 6.11
N ASN A 6 0.82 -19.35 5.82
CA ASN A 6 2.09 -18.78 6.29
C ASN A 6 2.55 -17.57 5.43
N LEU A 7 2.09 -17.46 4.19
CA LEU A 7 2.54 -16.40 3.27
C LEU A 7 2.17 -15.00 3.76
N LYS A 8 0.97 -14.84 4.33
CA LYS A 8 0.53 -13.57 4.92
C LYS A 8 1.44 -13.11 6.06
N ASP A 9 1.72 -14.02 6.99
CA ASP A 9 2.57 -13.71 8.14
C ASP A 9 4.02 -13.47 7.72
N LEU A 10 4.52 -14.23 6.73
CA LEU A 10 5.86 -14.03 6.16
C LEU A 10 5.98 -12.65 5.50
N ILE A 11 5.05 -12.27 4.62
CA ILE A 11 5.05 -10.95 3.98
C ILE A 11 4.93 -9.85 5.04
N LYS A 12 4.05 -10.02 6.03
CA LYS A 12 3.90 -9.06 7.11
C LYS A 12 5.20 -8.88 7.90
N GLN A 13 5.87 -9.97 8.27
CA GLN A 13 7.14 -9.93 8.98
C GLN A 13 8.23 -9.27 8.13
N ASP A 14 8.31 -9.60 6.85
CA ASP A 14 9.27 -9.03 5.92
C ASP A 14 9.05 -7.51 5.74
N LEU A 15 7.80 -7.06 5.62
CA LEU A 15 7.47 -5.63 5.58
C LEU A 15 7.84 -4.89 6.87
N ILE A 16 7.63 -5.52 8.03
CA ILE A 16 8.05 -4.96 9.32
C ILE A 16 9.58 -4.88 9.39
N ALA A 17 10.29 -5.92 8.96
CA ALA A 17 11.75 -5.93 8.89
C ALA A 17 12.29 -4.87 7.91
N MET A 18 11.65 -4.73 6.75
CA MET A 18 11.94 -3.72 5.73
C MET A 18 11.79 -2.31 6.30
N LYS A 19 10.69 -2.04 7.02
CA LYS A 19 10.46 -0.77 7.71
C LYS A 19 11.60 -0.44 8.68
N ASN A 20 12.08 -1.42 9.44
CA ASN A 20 13.12 -1.20 10.44
C ASN A 20 14.54 -1.11 9.85
N SER A 21 14.79 -1.74 8.69
CA SER A 21 16.11 -1.83 8.07
C SER A 21 16.36 -0.80 6.98
N SER A 22 15.32 -0.38 6.24
CA SER A 22 15.42 0.61 5.17
C SER A 22 14.10 1.38 5.01
N ASN A 23 14.07 2.57 5.60
CA ASN A 23 12.97 3.52 5.45
C ASN A 23 12.66 3.83 3.98
N ILE A 24 13.68 3.87 3.11
CA ILE A 24 13.49 4.16 1.67
C ILE A 24 12.81 2.99 0.97
N LYS A 25 13.19 1.75 1.30
CA LYS A 25 12.57 0.56 0.70
C LYS A 25 11.11 0.44 1.12
N PHE A 26 10.82 0.69 2.39
CA PHE A 26 9.44 0.74 2.90
C PHE A 26 8.65 1.94 2.35
N CYS A 27 9.29 3.08 2.09
CA CYS A 27 8.68 4.23 1.43
C CYS A 27 8.25 3.89 -0.01
N ALA A 28 9.16 3.29 -0.78
CA ALA A 28 8.92 2.89 -2.16
C ALA A 28 7.69 1.96 -2.27
N ILE A 29 7.62 0.92 -1.43
CA ILE A 29 6.49 -0.02 -1.44
C ILE A 29 5.19 0.66 -0.98
N THR A 30 5.28 1.59 -0.02
CA THR A 30 4.13 2.36 0.47
C THR A 30 3.56 3.28 -0.60
N LEU A 31 4.42 3.95 -1.38
CA LEU A 31 4.01 4.79 -2.50
C LEU A 31 3.26 3.99 -3.56
N CYS A 32 3.78 2.81 -3.92
CA CYS A 32 3.11 1.90 -4.87
C CYS A 32 1.73 1.47 -4.34
N ALA A 33 1.62 1.21 -3.03
CA ALA A 33 0.37 0.82 -2.39
C ALA A 33 -0.66 1.95 -2.36
N LEU A 34 -0.22 3.16 -1.96
CA LEU A 34 -1.07 4.34 -1.82
C LEU A 34 -1.60 4.82 -3.18
N LEU A 35 -0.74 4.77 -4.20
CA LEU A 35 -1.11 5.10 -5.58
C LEU A 35 -1.85 3.95 -6.27
N ASN A 36 -2.28 2.91 -5.52
CA ASN A 36 -3.18 1.85 -5.96
C ASN A 36 -2.75 1.21 -7.29
N ASN A 37 -1.52 0.70 -7.35
CA ASN A 37 -0.92 0.09 -8.54
C ASN A 37 -0.76 1.03 -9.75
N LYS A 38 -0.86 2.35 -9.56
CA LYS A 38 -0.69 3.36 -10.61
C LYS A 38 0.55 4.21 -10.43
N PHE A 39 1.55 3.70 -9.74
CA PHE A 39 2.81 4.41 -9.56
C PHE A 39 3.54 4.47 -10.90
N LYS A 40 3.63 5.66 -11.50
CA LYS A 40 4.30 5.86 -12.80
C LYS A 40 5.75 6.22 -12.58
N GLU A 41 6.62 5.77 -13.47
CA GLU A 41 8.02 6.17 -13.44
C GLU A 41 8.18 7.70 -13.58
N GLU A 42 7.30 8.33 -14.37
CA GLU A 42 7.30 9.80 -14.56
C GLU A 42 7.02 10.59 -13.27
N MET A 43 6.33 9.99 -12.29
CA MET A 43 6.10 10.63 -10.97
C MET A 43 7.42 10.85 -10.22
N LEU A 44 8.45 10.06 -10.49
CA LEU A 44 9.81 10.27 -9.96
C LEU A 44 10.49 11.51 -10.57
N ASN A 45 10.02 11.96 -11.74
CA ASN A 45 10.45 13.18 -12.42
C ASN A 45 9.46 14.35 -12.17
N GLU A 46 8.63 14.25 -11.12
CA GLU A 46 7.62 15.24 -10.73
C GLU A 46 6.51 15.50 -11.76
N VAL A 47 6.29 14.55 -12.66
CA VAL A 47 5.18 14.59 -13.61
C VAL A 47 4.02 13.82 -12.99
N PHE A 48 2.96 14.54 -12.62
CA PHE A 48 1.76 13.99 -11.97
C PHE A 48 0.53 14.27 -12.82
N GLU A 49 -0.43 13.34 -12.87
CA GLU A 49 -1.67 13.54 -13.62
C GLU A 49 -2.70 14.33 -12.81
N SER A 50 -2.51 14.45 -11.50
CA SER A 50 -3.36 15.23 -10.63
C SER A 50 -2.63 15.77 -9.40
N ASP A 51 -3.17 16.84 -8.83
CA ASP A 51 -2.68 17.39 -7.55
C ASP A 51 -2.80 16.38 -6.40
N ILE A 52 -3.77 15.45 -6.48
CA ILE A 52 -3.96 14.40 -5.46
C ILE A 52 -2.78 13.43 -5.50
N GLU A 53 -2.34 13.00 -6.68
CA GLU A 53 -1.17 12.12 -6.82
C GLU A 53 0.10 12.81 -6.34
N ARG A 54 0.28 14.08 -6.73
CA ARG A 54 1.39 14.90 -6.26
C ARG A 54 1.42 15.00 -4.73
N GLN A 55 0.28 15.33 -4.11
CA GLN A 55 0.18 15.45 -2.66
C GLN A 55 0.40 14.10 -1.96
N ALA A 56 -0.13 13.01 -2.50
CA ALA A 56 0.09 11.67 -1.96
C ALA A 56 1.58 11.32 -1.98
N PHE A 57 2.25 11.56 -3.11
CA PHE A 57 3.68 11.33 -3.28
C PHE A 57 4.51 12.18 -2.30
N GLU A 58 4.26 13.50 -2.27
CA GLU A 58 4.99 14.42 -1.41
C GLU A 58 4.78 14.11 0.08
N ASN A 59 3.55 13.80 0.50
CA ASN A 59 3.26 13.51 1.91
C ASN A 59 3.89 12.21 2.37
N ILE A 60 3.85 11.15 1.57
CA ILE A 60 4.57 9.91 1.93
C ILE A 60 6.08 10.16 1.93
N CYS A 61 6.62 10.85 0.93
CA CYS A 61 8.04 11.20 0.94
C CYS A 61 8.43 12.00 2.19
N LEU A 62 7.58 12.93 2.65
CA LEU A 62 7.75 13.72 3.88
C LEU A 62 7.58 12.89 5.16
N GLU A 63 6.58 12.03 5.25
CA GLU A 63 6.41 11.12 6.40
C GLU A 63 7.60 10.16 6.53
N PHE A 64 8.22 9.81 5.41
CA PHE A 64 9.47 9.06 5.34
C PHE A 64 10.71 9.94 5.25
N THR A 65 10.60 11.28 5.32
CA THR A 65 11.78 12.13 5.10
C THR A 65 12.82 11.86 6.17
N LEU A 66 13.85 11.17 5.69
CA LEU A 66 15.23 11.14 6.14
C LEU A 66 15.90 12.53 5.96
N GLY A 67 15.17 13.63 6.20
CA GLY A 67 15.62 15.02 6.04
C GLY A 67 15.22 15.72 4.72
N PRO A 68 15.58 17.02 4.56
CA PRO A 68 15.08 17.92 3.51
C PRO A 68 15.58 17.68 2.08
N ASN A 69 16.38 16.64 1.82
CA ASN A 69 17.03 16.43 0.52
C ASN A 69 16.17 15.56 -0.42
N LYS A 70 15.06 16.13 -0.91
CA LYS A 70 14.04 15.45 -1.72
C LYS A 70 14.60 14.80 -3.00
N ASP A 71 15.58 15.43 -3.66
CA ASP A 71 16.11 14.92 -4.94
C ASP A 71 16.95 13.65 -4.77
N THR A 72 17.63 13.50 -3.63
CA THR A 72 18.35 12.26 -3.29
C THR A 72 17.39 11.11 -2.95
N VAL A 73 16.16 11.41 -2.52
CA VAL A 73 15.17 10.39 -2.15
C VAL A 73 14.52 9.78 -3.40
N LYS A 74 14.20 10.58 -4.43
CA LYS A 74 13.54 10.11 -5.66
C LYS A 74 14.39 9.09 -6.43
N GLY A 75 15.67 9.39 -6.65
CA GLY A 75 16.60 8.47 -7.31
C GLY A 75 16.73 7.13 -6.57
N LYS A 76 16.69 7.17 -5.24
CA LYS A 76 16.73 5.97 -4.40
C LYS A 76 15.40 5.20 -4.41
N ILE A 77 14.25 5.86 -4.54
CA ILE A 77 12.95 5.17 -4.68
C ILE A 77 12.94 4.30 -5.93
N ARG A 78 13.43 4.80 -7.08
CA ARG A 78 13.55 4.02 -8.31
C ARG A 78 14.36 2.74 -8.07
N GLU A 79 15.57 2.91 -7.55
CA GLU A 79 16.48 1.80 -7.24
C GLU A 79 15.83 0.78 -6.27
N GLN A 80 15.09 1.25 -5.25
CA GLN A 80 14.41 0.35 -4.34
C GLN A 80 13.24 -0.40 -4.99
N LEU A 81 12.50 0.22 -5.91
CA LEU A 81 11.43 -0.45 -6.66
C LEU A 81 12.00 -1.49 -7.62
N ASP A 82 13.08 -1.16 -8.34
CA ASP A 82 13.79 -2.09 -9.23
C ASP A 82 14.34 -3.29 -8.42
N ASN A 83 14.91 -3.05 -7.22
CA ASN A 83 15.36 -4.13 -6.31
C ASN A 83 14.22 -4.97 -5.70
N LEU A 84 12.98 -4.49 -5.79
CA LEU A 84 11.77 -5.19 -5.33
C LEU A 84 11.03 -5.87 -6.49
N GLU A 85 11.52 -5.72 -7.72
CA GLU A 85 10.99 -6.36 -8.90
C GLU A 85 11.01 -7.88 -8.73
N ASP A 86 9.98 -8.55 -9.25
CA ASP A 86 9.71 -10.00 -9.14
C ASP A 86 9.48 -10.54 -7.71
N MET A 87 9.72 -9.74 -6.67
CA MET A 87 9.44 -10.10 -5.28
C MET A 87 8.11 -9.53 -4.78
N TYR A 88 7.88 -8.24 -5.05
CA TYR A 88 6.71 -7.51 -4.58
C TYR A 88 6.03 -6.74 -5.70
N VAL A 89 6.83 -6.15 -6.58
CA VAL A 89 6.34 -5.36 -7.72
C VAL A 89 6.78 -5.98 -9.04
N THR A 90 6.07 -5.64 -10.09
CA THR A 90 6.47 -5.85 -11.49
C THR A 90 6.57 -4.48 -12.13
N LYS A 91 7.59 -4.27 -12.95
CA LYS A 91 7.68 -3.11 -13.81
C LYS A 91 7.06 -3.44 -15.16
N THR A 92 6.05 -2.68 -15.55
CA THR A 92 5.60 -2.57 -16.94
C THR A 92 6.14 -1.26 -17.51
N GLU A 93 6.22 -1.12 -18.83
CA GLU A 93 6.93 -0.05 -19.56
C GLU A 93 7.06 1.30 -18.82
N ASN A 94 5.98 1.81 -18.21
CA ASN A 94 5.99 3.05 -17.45
C ASN A 94 5.45 2.97 -16.00
N TYR A 95 5.11 1.78 -15.48
CA TYR A 95 4.41 1.62 -14.20
C TYR A 95 5.02 0.55 -13.32
N TYR A 96 5.00 0.80 -12.01
CA TYR A 96 5.21 -0.21 -10.98
C TYR A 96 3.86 -0.59 -10.38
N HIS A 97 3.56 -1.88 -10.38
CA HIS A 97 2.39 -2.45 -9.73
C HIS A 97 2.79 -3.70 -8.95
N PHE A 98 2.00 -4.10 -7.96
CA PHE A 98 2.28 -5.32 -7.22
C PHE A 98 2.12 -6.56 -8.10
N ILE A 99 2.91 -7.60 -7.81
CA ILE A 99 2.89 -8.88 -8.54
C ILE A 99 1.55 -9.61 -8.41
N HIS A 100 0.81 -9.35 -7.33
CA HIS A 100 -0.45 -10.04 -7.03
C HIS A 100 -1.32 -9.22 -6.07
N ASP A 101 -2.65 -9.26 -6.28
CA ASP A 101 -3.62 -8.53 -5.46
C ASP A 101 -3.56 -8.89 -3.95
N LYS A 102 -3.25 -10.15 -3.63
CA LYS A 102 -3.07 -10.55 -2.23
C LYS A 102 -1.83 -9.91 -1.59
N VAL A 103 -0.72 -9.78 -2.32
CA VAL A 103 0.49 -9.08 -1.84
C VAL A 103 0.15 -7.61 -1.62
N TYR A 104 -0.50 -6.99 -2.61
CA TYR A 104 -1.00 -5.63 -2.51
C TYR A 104 -1.87 -5.40 -1.27
N ASN A 105 -2.86 -6.27 -1.02
CA ASN A 105 -3.75 -6.14 0.14
C ASN A 105 -3.00 -6.25 1.49
N ILE A 106 -2.03 -7.17 1.59
CA ILE A 106 -1.21 -7.31 2.81
C ILE A 106 -0.35 -6.06 3.00
N VAL A 107 0.25 -5.54 1.94
CA VAL A 107 1.07 -4.32 1.99
C VAL A 107 0.22 -3.12 2.40
N VAL A 108 -0.96 -2.95 1.79
CA VAL A 108 -1.91 -1.88 2.16
C VAL A 108 -2.30 -1.97 3.62
N LEU A 109 -2.55 -3.17 4.15
CA LEU A 109 -2.83 -3.35 5.57
C LEU A 109 -1.65 -2.87 6.45
N VAL A 110 -0.43 -3.31 6.13
CA VAL A 110 0.75 -3.00 6.96
C VAL A 110 1.14 -1.52 6.86
N CYS A 111 1.17 -0.97 5.64
CA CYS A 111 1.47 0.43 5.37
C CYS A 111 0.35 1.34 5.90
N GLY A 112 -0.92 0.97 5.71
CA GLY A 112 -2.07 1.72 6.19
C GLY A 112 -2.14 1.81 7.71
N LEU A 113 -1.72 0.77 8.44
CA LEU A 113 -1.58 0.87 9.89
C LEU A 113 -0.46 1.83 10.31
N THR A 114 0.58 1.99 9.49
CA THR A 114 1.67 2.93 9.77
C THR A 114 1.31 4.36 9.40
N PHE A 115 0.58 4.57 8.30
CA PHE A 115 0.28 5.87 7.72
C PHE A 115 -1.22 6.07 7.52
N LEU A 116 -1.99 5.78 8.57
CA LEU A 116 -3.44 5.72 8.52
C LEU A 116 -4.07 7.00 7.96
N HIS A 117 -3.55 8.16 8.38
CA HIS A 117 -4.07 9.45 7.92
C HIS A 117 -3.88 9.64 6.41
N SER A 118 -2.67 9.38 5.90
CA SER A 118 -2.37 9.47 4.47
C SER A 118 -3.13 8.43 3.65
N PHE A 119 -3.27 7.20 4.15
CA PHE A 119 -4.07 6.16 3.49
C PHE A 119 -5.55 6.53 3.41
N ILE A 120 -6.16 7.03 4.49
CA ILE A 120 -7.55 7.47 4.47
C ILE A 120 -7.75 8.68 3.56
N LYS A 121 -6.79 9.62 3.56
CA LYS A 121 -6.89 10.88 2.82
C LYS A 121 -6.75 10.68 1.30
N PHE A 122 -5.84 9.81 0.87
CA PHE A 122 -5.47 9.71 -0.54
C PHE A 122 -5.97 8.45 -1.26
N LEU A 123 -6.38 7.40 -0.53
CA LEU A 123 -7.03 6.26 -1.18
C LEU A 123 -8.42 6.64 -1.69
N ARG A 124 -8.78 6.08 -2.84
CA ARG A 124 -10.10 6.29 -3.44
C ARG A 124 -11.19 5.76 -2.51
N ARG A 125 -12.33 6.45 -2.44
CA ARG A 125 -13.48 5.98 -1.64
C ARG A 125 -13.95 4.58 -2.04
N SER A 126 -13.96 4.27 -3.34
CA SER A 126 -14.30 2.93 -3.84
C SER A 126 -13.34 1.86 -3.33
N PHE A 127 -12.05 2.19 -3.28
CA PHE A 127 -11.02 1.32 -2.74
C PHE A 127 -11.26 1.00 -1.25
N ILE A 128 -11.53 2.03 -0.46
CA ILE A 128 -11.83 1.87 0.97
C ILE A 128 -13.10 1.02 1.14
N ALA A 129 -14.16 1.29 0.36
CA ALA A 129 -15.42 0.56 0.44
C ALA A 129 -15.32 -0.92 0.01
N GLU A 130 -14.50 -1.24 -1.00
CA GLU A 130 -14.30 -2.62 -1.46
C GLU A 130 -13.51 -3.46 -0.46
N ARG A 131 -12.53 -2.85 0.21
CA ARG A 131 -11.52 -3.58 0.99
C ARG A 131 -11.65 -3.42 2.49
N PHE A 132 -12.38 -2.43 2.99
CA PHE A 132 -12.55 -2.20 4.43
C PHE A 132 -14.03 -2.26 4.79
N CYS A 133 -14.40 -3.21 5.64
CA CYS A 133 -15.67 -3.28 6.32
C CYS A 133 -15.51 -2.67 7.73
N PHE A 134 -16.33 -1.68 8.04
CA PHE A 134 -16.35 -1.06 9.36
C PHE A 134 -17.47 -1.70 10.18
N GLN A 135 -17.10 -2.48 11.20
CA GLN A 135 -18.05 -3.03 12.16
C GLN A 135 -18.07 -2.15 13.41
N SER A 136 -19.24 -1.58 13.69
CA SER A 136 -19.51 -0.83 14.91
C SER A 136 -20.16 -1.78 15.93
N ASN A 137 -19.40 -2.23 16.94
CA ASN A 137 -20.00 -2.91 18.09
C ASN A 137 -20.48 -1.85 19.09
N MET A 138 -21.80 -1.59 19.09
CA MET A 138 -22.47 -0.66 20.01
C MET A 138 -22.70 -1.25 21.41
N THR A 139 -21.74 -2.02 21.94
CA THR A 139 -21.80 -2.61 23.29
C THR A 139 -20.59 -2.17 24.10
N ASP A 140 -20.85 -1.23 25.01
CA ASP A 140 -20.09 -0.74 26.18
C ASP A 140 -18.62 -0.30 26.06
N ASN A 141 -17.95 -0.54 24.94
CA ASN A 141 -16.67 0.07 24.62
C ASN A 141 -16.73 0.53 23.17
N GLN A 142 -16.81 1.85 22.95
CA GLN A 142 -16.82 2.52 21.64
C GLN A 142 -15.57 2.15 20.81
N LYS A 143 -15.48 0.92 20.31
CA LYS A 143 -14.39 0.40 19.51
C LYS A 143 -14.87 0.31 18.08
N LEU A 144 -14.27 1.12 17.21
CA LEU A 144 -14.39 0.94 15.77
C LEU A 144 -13.55 -0.27 15.36
N ILE A 145 -14.20 -1.34 14.90
CA ILE A 145 -13.51 -2.51 14.35
C ILE A 145 -13.42 -2.33 12.84
N ILE A 146 -12.20 -2.24 12.33
CA ILE A 146 -11.92 -2.19 10.90
C ILE A 146 -11.54 -3.61 10.46
N ILE A 147 -12.42 -4.23 9.68
CA ILE A 147 -12.21 -5.55 9.08
C ILE A 147 -11.75 -5.31 7.65
N ILE A 148 -10.63 -5.91 7.25
CA ILE A 148 -10.23 -5.89 5.83
C ILE A 148 -10.88 -7.09 5.16
N ASN A 149 -11.63 -6.87 4.08
CA ASN A 149 -12.24 -7.94 3.29
C ASN A 149 -11.13 -8.82 2.70
N GLU A 150 -10.88 -9.96 3.35
CA GLU A 150 -9.90 -10.95 2.87
C GLU A 150 -10.44 -11.80 1.70
N GLU A 151 -11.73 -11.67 1.35
CA GLU A 151 -12.41 -12.47 0.32
C GLU A 151 -13.40 -11.67 -0.54
N ILE A 152 -13.23 -11.77 -1.86
CA ILE A 152 -14.26 -11.68 -2.91
C ILE A 152 -14.17 -13.08 -3.56
N THR A 153 -15.13 -14.00 -3.63
CA THR A 153 -16.60 -14.04 -3.45
C THR A 153 -16.98 -15.53 -3.34
N GLU A 154 -17.96 -15.89 -2.51
CA GLU A 154 -18.98 -16.85 -2.94
C GLU A 154 -20.34 -16.16 -2.80
N LYS A 155 -20.81 -15.57 -3.89
CA LYS A 155 -22.22 -15.21 -4.03
C LYS A 155 -23.01 -16.50 -4.17
N ASN A 156 -23.58 -17.01 -3.07
CA ASN A 156 -24.77 -17.83 -3.17
C ASN A 156 -25.96 -16.88 -3.27
N ILE A 157 -26.32 -16.52 -4.50
CA ILE A 157 -27.66 -16.01 -4.77
C ILE A 157 -28.57 -17.24 -4.73
N SER A 158 -29.20 -17.47 -3.57
CA SER A 158 -30.40 -18.30 -3.49
C SER A 158 -31.54 -17.49 -4.09
N THR A 159 -31.96 -17.84 -5.30
CA THR A 159 -33.28 -17.43 -5.79
C THR A 159 -34.31 -18.40 -5.22
N ASP A 160 -35.00 -17.97 -4.16
CA ASP A 160 -36.38 -18.38 -3.92
C ASP A 160 -37.30 -17.31 -4.53
#